data_AF-A0A197SH14-F1
#
_entry.id   AF-A0A197SH14-F1
#
_cell.length_a   1.000
_cell.length_b   1.000
_cell.length_c   1.000
_cell.angle_alpha   90.00
_cell.angle_beta   90.00
_cell.angle_gamma   90.00
#
_symmetry.space_group_name_H-M   'P 1'
#
loop_
_entity.id
_entity.type
_entity.pdbx_description
1 polymer ?
#
loop_
_entity_poly.entity_id
_entity_poly.type
_entity_poly.pdbx_seq_one_letter_code
_entity_poly.pdbx_strand_id
1 'polypeptide(L)'
;MTTTWPHTLDRAGITSPALREAYSAQRGLVARYARAEYTAVRLLLPAPLVPHVIASTAFMHHSDNLIDQGPLDQRLSALADWSTRTRAALAEEPAHLEPVLAALRHTALAHPHLRPHIDAYLKGGELEARWTGFATEDDFRAYVDTYALPAFMVIASLLTPPDEPEAFEAGCRAFILGGQRLDFLEDLAEDLRSGRLGMSAEALADCGLTRDGLLGRPDPALVRTLVRHQAALVRPDLRAAARLEHLALAPHRPFLRALVRLQFARLAAAESHGPKLLESAPAAPLGRAASILLRALAARTPRP
;
A
#
# COMPACT_ATOMS: atom_id res chain seq x y z
N MET A 1 -5.19 -8.50 -25.45
CA MET A 1 -3.92 -9.26 -25.35
C MET A 1 -3.04 -8.60 -24.30
N THR A 2 -2.48 -9.37 -23.38
CA THR A 2 -1.50 -8.87 -22.41
C THR A 2 -0.21 -8.50 -23.13
N THR A 3 0.25 -7.26 -22.99
CA THR A 3 1.49 -6.82 -23.64
C THR A 3 2.69 -7.52 -23.01
N THR A 4 3.63 -7.97 -23.86
CA THR A 4 4.89 -8.56 -23.40
C THR A 4 5.69 -7.51 -22.62
N TRP A 5 6.58 -7.95 -21.72
CA TRP A 5 7.36 -7.02 -20.91
C TRP A 5 8.28 -6.09 -21.74
N PRO A 6 9.02 -6.58 -22.75
CA PRO A 6 9.78 -5.71 -23.63
C PRO A 6 8.91 -4.64 -24.31
N HIS A 7 7.74 -5.03 -24.82
CA HIS A 7 6.81 -4.09 -25.44
C HIS A 7 6.27 -3.07 -24.43
N THR A 8 5.98 -3.49 -23.20
CA THR A 8 5.59 -2.57 -22.11
C THR A 8 6.67 -1.53 -21.84
N LEU A 9 7.95 -1.93 -21.80
CA LEU A 9 9.07 -0.99 -21.64
C LEU A 9 9.19 -0.02 -22.83
N ASP A 10 9.01 -0.51 -24.07
CA ASP A 10 9.03 0.33 -25.28
C ASP A 10 7.91 1.38 -25.24
N ARG A 11 6.70 0.97 -24.82
CA ARG A 11 5.54 1.87 -24.66
C ARG A 11 5.74 2.91 -23.55
N ALA A 12 6.61 2.63 -22.58
CA ALA A 12 7.01 3.57 -21.53
C ALA A 12 8.22 4.44 -21.92
N GLY A 13 8.77 4.29 -23.14
CA GLY A 13 9.95 5.02 -23.58
C GLY A 13 11.27 4.55 -22.94
N ILE A 14 11.27 3.39 -22.26
CA ILE A 14 12.44 2.87 -21.54
C ILE A 14 13.28 2.05 -22.53
N THR A 15 14.18 2.71 -23.25
CA THR A 15 14.97 2.09 -24.34
C THR A 15 16.40 1.71 -23.93
N SER A 16 17.01 2.42 -22.98
CA SER A 16 18.38 2.15 -22.51
C SER A 16 18.53 0.72 -21.96
N PRO A 17 19.52 -0.08 -22.40
CA PRO A 17 19.73 -1.44 -21.92
C PRO A 17 19.84 -1.54 -20.39
N ALA A 18 20.61 -0.64 -19.76
CA ALA A 18 20.79 -0.62 -18.31
C ALA A 18 19.48 -0.33 -17.55
N LEU A 19 18.65 0.59 -18.06
CA LEU A 19 17.34 0.86 -17.46
C LEU A 19 16.39 -0.34 -17.64
N ARG A 20 16.39 -0.98 -18.81
CA ARG A 20 15.55 -2.16 -19.05
C ARG A 20 15.92 -3.31 -18.11
N GLU A 21 17.20 -3.50 -17.84
CA GLU A 21 17.67 -4.45 -16.83
C GLU A 21 17.18 -4.07 -15.43
N ALA A 22 17.36 -2.81 -15.02
CA ALA A 22 16.95 -2.31 -13.72
C ALA A 22 15.44 -2.49 -13.46
N TYR A 23 14.59 -2.09 -14.41
CA TYR A 23 13.14 -2.30 -14.32
C TYR A 23 12.76 -3.79 -14.36
N SER A 24 13.50 -4.62 -15.12
CA SER A 24 13.24 -6.06 -15.18
C SER A 24 13.57 -6.76 -13.86
N ALA A 25 14.63 -6.33 -13.17
CA ALA A 25 14.96 -6.80 -11.83
C ALA A 25 13.83 -6.45 -10.84
N GLN A 26 13.33 -5.21 -10.85
CA GLN A 26 12.22 -4.77 -10.00
C GLN A 26 10.95 -5.56 -10.31
N ARG A 27 10.63 -5.75 -11.59
CA ARG A 27 9.50 -6.61 -12.00
C ARG A 27 9.64 -8.02 -11.46
N GLY A 28 10.82 -8.62 -11.56
CA GLY A 28 11.08 -9.97 -11.06
C GLY A 28 10.87 -10.08 -9.55
N LEU A 29 11.31 -9.07 -8.80
CA LEU A 29 11.09 -8.96 -7.36
C LEU A 29 9.60 -8.86 -7.02
N VAL A 30 8.90 -7.85 -7.56
CA VAL A 30 7.47 -7.60 -7.29
C VAL A 30 6.58 -8.77 -7.68
N ALA A 31 6.86 -9.43 -8.81
CA ALA A 31 6.12 -10.60 -9.23
C ALA A 31 6.23 -11.81 -8.28
N ARG A 32 7.31 -11.88 -7.47
CA ARG A 32 7.51 -12.94 -6.47
C ARG A 32 6.81 -12.65 -5.15
N TYR A 33 6.99 -11.44 -4.59
CA TYR A 33 6.47 -11.14 -3.25
C TYR A 33 5.01 -10.66 -3.26
N ALA A 34 4.58 -9.93 -4.30
CA ALA A 34 3.25 -9.33 -4.42
C ALA A 34 2.56 -9.77 -5.72
N ARG A 35 2.38 -11.09 -5.88
CA ARG A 35 1.90 -11.68 -7.15
C ARG A 35 0.52 -11.16 -7.56
N ALA A 36 -0.37 -10.92 -6.62
CA ALA A 36 -1.74 -10.46 -6.91
C ALA A 36 -1.74 -9.01 -7.39
N GLU A 37 -1.02 -8.13 -6.69
CA GLU A 37 -0.85 -6.71 -6.97
C GLU A 37 -0.11 -6.54 -8.31
N TYR A 38 0.98 -7.27 -8.51
CA TYR A 38 1.70 -7.35 -9.77
C TYR A 38 0.76 -7.71 -10.93
N THR A 39 -0.08 -8.72 -10.73
CA THR A 39 -1.04 -9.17 -11.74
C THR A 39 -2.06 -8.07 -12.04
N ALA A 40 -2.62 -7.43 -11.02
CA ALA A 40 -3.57 -6.33 -11.17
C ALA A 40 -2.95 -5.14 -11.94
N VAL A 41 -1.73 -4.73 -11.59
CA VAL A 41 -0.97 -3.67 -12.26
C VAL A 41 -0.77 -4.02 -13.74
N ARG A 42 -0.25 -5.21 -14.04
CA ARG A 42 0.01 -5.67 -15.42
C ARG A 42 -1.25 -5.78 -16.27
N LEU A 43 -2.37 -6.14 -15.65
CA LEU A 43 -3.63 -6.39 -16.35
C LEU A 43 -4.52 -5.16 -16.48
N LEU A 44 -4.46 -4.20 -15.55
CA LEU A 44 -5.45 -3.13 -15.47
C LEU A 44 -4.88 -1.75 -15.81
N LEU A 45 -3.57 -1.52 -15.62
CA LEU A 45 -2.98 -0.23 -15.95
C LEU A 45 -2.58 -0.10 -17.43
N PRO A 46 -2.48 1.14 -17.96
CA PRO A 46 -1.89 1.41 -19.26
C PRO A 46 -0.42 0.97 -19.30
N ALA A 47 0.01 0.38 -20.41
CA ALA A 47 1.38 -0.11 -20.57
C ALA A 47 2.46 0.93 -20.26
N PRO A 48 2.35 2.22 -20.65
CA PRO A 48 3.36 3.22 -20.31
C PRO A 48 3.57 3.43 -18.81
N LEU A 49 2.54 3.22 -17.98
CA LEU A 49 2.60 3.49 -16.54
C LEU A 49 3.10 2.29 -15.72
N VAL A 50 2.95 1.09 -16.25
CA VAL A 50 3.24 -0.18 -15.55
C VAL A 50 4.67 -0.25 -15.00
N PRO A 51 5.74 0.08 -15.74
CA PRO A 51 7.10 0.01 -15.21
C PRO A 51 7.33 0.94 -14.02
N HIS A 52 6.77 2.16 -14.08
CA HIS A 52 6.90 3.17 -13.04
C HIS A 52 6.20 2.76 -11.74
N VAL A 53 5.00 2.18 -11.84
CA VAL A 53 4.30 1.61 -10.68
C VAL A 53 5.11 0.46 -10.08
N ILE A 54 5.61 -0.47 -10.90
CA ILE A 54 6.44 -1.60 -10.43
C ILE A 54 7.72 -1.12 -9.74
N ALA A 55 8.42 -0.12 -10.29
CA ALA A 55 9.62 0.43 -9.69
C ALA A 55 9.33 1.09 -8.34
N SER A 56 8.22 1.83 -8.24
CA SER A 56 7.77 2.47 -7.00
C SER A 56 7.40 1.43 -5.94
N THR A 57 6.68 0.37 -6.32
CA THR A 57 6.37 -0.75 -5.40
C THR A 57 7.65 -1.49 -4.94
N ALA A 58 8.63 -1.68 -5.83
CA ALA A 58 9.89 -2.30 -5.46
C ALA A 58 10.71 -1.44 -4.48
N PHE A 59 10.73 -0.13 -4.69
CA PHE A 59 11.35 0.84 -3.78
C PHE A 59 10.69 0.82 -2.39
N MET A 60 9.36 0.84 -2.35
CA MET A 60 8.60 0.71 -1.10
C MET A 60 8.96 -0.57 -0.36
N HIS A 61 8.90 -1.72 -1.03
CA HIS A 61 9.25 -3.00 -0.41
C HIS A 61 10.70 -3.07 0.07
N HIS A 62 11.65 -2.49 -0.65
CA HIS A 62 13.03 -2.40 -0.16
C HIS A 62 13.10 -1.59 1.14
N SER A 63 12.41 -0.46 1.18
CA SER A 63 12.36 0.42 2.34
C SER A 63 11.71 -0.27 3.54
N ASP A 64 10.57 -0.94 3.36
CA ASP A 64 9.86 -1.67 4.42
C ASP A 64 10.72 -2.80 5.01
N ASN A 65 11.49 -3.53 4.18
CA ASN A 65 12.43 -4.54 4.67
C ASN A 65 13.48 -3.94 5.63
N LEU A 66 13.89 -2.69 5.44
CA LEU A 66 14.81 -1.99 6.36
C LEU A 66 14.10 -1.54 7.65
N ILE A 67 12.80 -1.26 7.57
CA ILE A 67 11.95 -0.88 8.71
C ILE A 67 11.63 -2.09 9.62
N ASP A 68 11.51 -3.27 9.04
CA ASP A 68 11.00 -4.45 9.77
C ASP A 68 12.12 -5.36 10.31
N GLN A 69 13.32 -5.34 9.73
CA GLN A 69 14.34 -6.36 9.99
C GLN A 69 15.42 -5.88 10.97
N GLY A 70 15.47 -6.53 12.14
CA GLY A 70 16.57 -6.40 13.10
C GLY A 70 16.32 -5.46 14.29
N PRO A 71 17.32 -5.28 15.16
CA PRO A 71 17.27 -4.35 16.29
C PRO A 71 16.95 -2.91 15.87
N LEU A 72 16.25 -2.16 16.72
CA LEU A 72 15.77 -0.80 16.40
C LEU A 72 16.90 0.16 15.98
N ASP A 73 18.04 0.13 16.67
CA ASP A 73 19.22 0.94 16.35
C ASP A 73 19.76 0.64 14.95
N GLN A 74 19.82 -0.63 14.56
CA GLN A 74 20.25 -1.06 13.23
C GLN A 74 19.25 -0.61 12.16
N ARG A 75 17.96 -0.76 12.42
CA ARG A 75 16.89 -0.29 11.52
C ARG A 75 16.96 1.21 11.29
N LEU A 76 17.10 2.00 12.35
CA LEU A 76 17.20 3.46 12.26
C LEU A 76 18.45 3.90 11.48
N SER A 77 19.60 3.26 11.72
CA SER A 77 20.81 3.52 10.94
C SER A 77 20.61 3.18 9.46
N ALA A 78 20.05 2.00 9.16
CA ALA A 78 19.81 1.57 7.79
C ALA A 78 18.82 2.49 7.05
N LEU A 79 17.78 2.98 7.74
CA LEU A 79 16.83 3.94 7.18
C LEU A 79 17.48 5.30 6.92
N ALA A 80 18.33 5.80 7.83
CA ALA A 80 19.06 7.06 7.62
C ALA A 80 20.00 6.97 6.41
N ASP A 81 20.74 5.86 6.29
CA ASP A 81 21.63 5.59 5.16
C ASP A 81 20.85 5.46 3.86
N TRP A 82 19.74 4.73 3.87
CA TRP A 82 18.87 4.56 2.71
C TRP A 82 18.25 5.87 2.25
N SER A 83 17.79 6.69 3.19
CA SER A 83 17.23 8.01 2.96
C SER A 83 18.27 8.92 2.29
N THR A 84 19.51 8.91 2.78
CA THR A 84 20.64 9.67 2.21
C THR A 84 20.96 9.23 0.80
N ARG A 85 21.12 7.91 0.58
CA ARG A 85 21.41 7.34 -0.75
C ARG A 85 20.30 7.62 -1.77
N THR A 86 19.04 7.53 -1.34
CA THR A 86 17.90 7.84 -2.20
C THR A 86 17.90 9.30 -2.62
N ARG A 87 18.10 10.24 -1.68
CA ARG A 87 18.16 11.68 -2.03
C ARG A 87 19.32 12.01 -2.96
N ALA A 88 20.51 11.45 -2.70
CA ALA A 88 21.66 11.62 -3.59
C ALA A 88 21.37 11.09 -5.00
N ALA A 89 20.78 9.90 -5.12
CA ALA A 89 20.40 9.31 -6.40
C ALA A 89 19.37 10.17 -7.16
N LEU A 90 18.46 10.85 -6.46
CA LEU A 90 17.45 11.71 -7.07
C LEU A 90 17.98 13.10 -7.45
N ALA A 91 19.01 13.61 -6.76
CA ALA A 91 19.60 14.92 -6.98
C ALA A 91 20.69 14.91 -8.07
N GLU A 92 21.50 13.86 -8.10
CA GLU A 92 22.70 13.79 -8.93
C GLU A 92 22.53 12.85 -10.15
N GLU A 93 23.56 12.76 -10.97
CA GLU A 93 23.74 11.71 -11.98
C GLU A 93 24.96 10.84 -11.61
N PRO A 94 24.83 9.98 -10.58
CA PRO A 94 25.94 9.13 -10.16
C PRO A 94 26.28 8.13 -11.26
N ALA A 95 27.59 7.85 -11.43
CA ALA A 95 28.09 6.93 -12.45
C ALA A 95 27.52 5.51 -12.32
N HIS A 96 27.20 5.09 -11.09
CA HIS A 96 26.62 3.78 -10.79
C HIS A 96 25.50 3.91 -9.76
N LEU A 97 24.36 3.28 -10.04
CA LEU A 97 23.24 3.10 -9.12
C LEU A 97 22.87 1.63 -9.05
N GLU A 98 22.50 1.18 -7.87
CA GLU A 98 21.84 -0.11 -7.75
C GLU A 98 20.49 -0.12 -8.49
N PRO A 99 20.03 -1.28 -8.98
CA PRO A 99 18.86 -1.38 -9.87
C PRO A 99 17.58 -0.70 -9.34
N VAL A 100 17.34 -0.73 -8.03
CA VAL A 100 16.14 -0.09 -7.42
C VAL A 100 16.21 1.43 -7.51
N LEU A 101 17.36 2.04 -7.18
CA LEU A 101 17.55 3.50 -7.27
C LEU A 101 17.64 3.98 -8.72
N ALA A 102 18.21 3.19 -9.63
CA ALA A 102 18.24 3.53 -11.06
C ALA A 102 16.82 3.62 -11.65
N ALA A 103 15.96 2.64 -11.37
CA ALA A 103 14.58 2.62 -11.83
C ALA A 103 13.72 3.70 -11.14
N LEU A 104 13.93 3.94 -9.85
CA LEU A 104 13.25 5.01 -9.12
C LEU A 104 13.63 6.39 -9.66
N ARG A 105 14.93 6.66 -9.86
CA ARG A 105 15.42 7.93 -10.40
C ARG A 105 14.82 8.21 -11.78
N HIS A 106 14.87 7.24 -12.68
CA HIS A 106 14.25 7.39 -13.99
C HIS A 106 12.74 7.65 -13.86
N THR A 107 12.05 6.97 -12.96
CA THR A 107 10.63 7.21 -12.68
C THR A 107 10.37 8.63 -12.16
N ALA A 108 11.18 9.13 -11.23
CA ALA A 108 11.05 10.48 -10.67
C ALA A 108 11.45 11.61 -11.66
N LEU A 109 12.18 11.29 -12.73
CA LEU A 109 12.40 12.22 -13.84
C LEU A 109 11.23 12.25 -14.81
N ALA A 110 10.63 11.08 -15.11
CA ALA A 110 9.43 10.99 -15.93
C ALA A 110 8.18 11.55 -15.21
N HIS A 111 8.15 11.46 -13.87
CA HIS A 111 7.06 11.89 -13.01
C HIS A 111 7.58 12.74 -11.84
N PRO A 112 7.92 14.04 -12.06
CA PRO A 112 8.55 14.88 -11.03
C PRO A 112 7.73 15.08 -9.74
N HIS A 113 6.40 15.00 -9.83
CA HIS A 113 5.49 15.09 -8.67
C HIS A 113 5.67 13.94 -7.66
N LEU A 114 6.39 12.87 -8.01
CA LEU A 114 6.68 11.76 -7.11
C LEU A 114 7.65 12.16 -5.99
N ARG A 115 8.54 13.14 -6.25
CA ARG A 115 9.66 13.49 -5.36
C ARG A 115 9.20 13.91 -3.96
N PRO A 116 8.22 14.82 -3.79
CA PRO A 116 7.75 15.20 -2.45
C PRO A 116 7.17 14.01 -1.67
N HIS A 117 6.49 13.07 -2.34
CA HIS A 117 5.95 11.88 -1.69
C HIS A 117 7.04 10.90 -1.25
N ILE A 118 8.10 10.72 -2.06
CA ILE A 118 9.27 9.94 -1.67
C ILE A 118 9.95 10.55 -0.45
N ASP A 119 10.15 11.87 -0.43
CA ASP A 119 10.77 12.57 0.69
C ASP A 119 9.93 12.47 1.97
N ALA A 120 8.61 12.64 1.85
CA ALA A 120 7.68 12.51 2.97
C ALA A 120 7.65 11.08 3.53
N TYR A 121 7.59 10.07 2.66
CA TYR A 121 7.66 8.66 3.06
C TYR A 121 8.96 8.34 3.81
N LEU A 122 10.11 8.72 3.25
CA LEU A 122 11.41 8.50 3.87
C LEU A 122 11.54 9.23 5.22
N LYS A 123 10.93 10.42 5.36
CA LYS A 123 10.90 11.16 6.63
C LYS A 123 10.04 10.44 7.69
N GLY A 124 8.94 9.82 7.28
CA GLY A 124 8.06 9.06 8.17
C GLY A 124 8.62 7.71 8.62
N GLY A 125 9.66 7.18 7.97
CA GLY A 125 10.21 5.86 8.29
C GLY A 125 10.71 5.68 9.73
N GLU A 126 11.28 6.72 10.36
CA GLU A 126 11.66 6.67 11.78
C GLU A 126 10.43 6.54 12.70
N LEU A 127 9.36 7.26 12.37
CA LEU A 127 8.10 7.17 13.12
C LEU A 127 7.53 5.75 13.04
N GLU A 128 7.52 5.14 11.85
CA GLU A 128 7.09 3.76 11.67
C GLU A 128 7.97 2.76 12.44
N ALA A 129 9.30 2.89 12.36
CA ALA A 129 10.23 1.96 13.00
C ALA A 129 10.07 1.94 14.54
N ARG A 130 9.69 3.08 15.13
CA ARG A 130 9.46 3.25 16.57
C ARG A 130 8.03 2.97 17.01
N TRP A 131 7.10 2.85 16.07
CA TRP A 131 5.68 2.74 16.37
C TRP A 131 5.32 1.38 17.01
N THR A 132 4.52 1.44 18.08
CA THR A 132 4.07 0.26 18.87
C THR A 132 2.57 0.22 19.13
N GLY A 133 1.83 1.24 18.73
CA GLY A 133 0.38 1.34 18.91
C GLY A 133 -0.10 2.79 19.06
N PHE A 134 -1.36 2.93 19.45
CA PHE A 134 -2.03 4.23 19.57
C PHE A 134 -2.72 4.34 20.94
N ALA A 135 -2.71 5.51 21.56
CA ALA A 135 -3.56 5.75 22.72
C ALA A 135 -4.98 6.08 22.24
N THR A 136 -5.08 6.96 21.24
CA THR A 136 -6.34 7.53 20.75
C THR A 136 -6.57 7.27 19.26
N GLU A 137 -7.79 7.51 18.81
CA GLU A 137 -8.12 7.54 17.37
C GLU A 137 -7.37 8.67 16.62
N ASP A 138 -7.08 9.78 17.28
CA ASP A 138 -6.33 10.90 16.69
C ASP A 138 -4.87 10.54 16.45
N ASP A 139 -4.25 9.75 17.34
CA ASP A 139 -2.89 9.22 17.14
C ASP A 139 -2.82 8.34 15.88
N PHE A 140 -3.83 7.50 15.65
CA PHE A 140 -3.94 6.68 14.43
C PHE A 140 -4.07 7.55 13.18
N ARG A 141 -4.92 8.59 13.21
CA ARG A 141 -5.08 9.51 12.07
C ARG A 141 -3.80 10.28 11.79
N ALA A 142 -3.11 10.77 12.82
CA ALA A 142 -1.83 11.45 12.69
C ALA A 142 -0.75 10.54 12.09
N TYR A 143 -0.71 9.28 12.50
CA TYR A 143 0.15 8.26 11.90
C TYR A 143 -0.14 8.05 10.41
N VAL A 144 -1.42 7.95 10.04
CA VAL A 144 -1.81 7.83 8.64
C VAL A 144 -1.35 9.04 7.84
N ASP A 145 -1.55 10.25 8.35
CA ASP A 145 -1.17 11.48 7.65
C ASP A 145 0.35 11.66 7.54
N THR A 146 1.10 11.19 8.55
CA THR A 146 2.56 11.38 8.62
C THR A 146 3.34 10.30 7.86
N TYR A 147 2.82 9.07 7.79
CA TYR A 147 3.55 7.94 7.22
C TYR A 147 2.74 7.16 6.17
N ALA A 148 1.57 6.62 6.54
CA ALA A 148 0.86 5.68 5.66
C ALA A 148 0.36 6.32 4.35
N LEU A 149 -0.14 7.56 4.40
CA LEU A 149 -0.55 8.29 3.21
C LEU A 149 0.66 8.66 2.34
N PRO A 150 1.74 9.28 2.85
CA PRO A 150 2.97 9.47 2.08
C PRO A 150 3.50 8.19 1.40
N ALA A 151 3.54 7.07 2.14
CA ALA A 151 3.90 5.75 1.63
C ALA A 151 3.02 5.34 0.43
N PHE A 152 1.70 5.43 0.59
CA PHE A 152 0.75 5.10 -0.48
C PHE A 152 0.90 6.03 -1.69
N MET A 153 1.17 7.32 -1.47
CA MET A 153 1.31 8.33 -2.53
C MET A 153 2.57 8.17 -3.38
N VAL A 154 3.60 7.44 -2.91
CA VAL A 154 4.74 7.04 -3.77
C VAL A 154 4.28 6.19 -4.96
N ILE A 155 3.15 5.49 -4.85
CA ILE A 155 2.55 4.74 -5.97
C ILE A 155 1.34 5.48 -6.53
N ALA A 156 0.42 5.92 -5.66
CA ALA A 156 -0.87 6.44 -6.06
C ALA A 156 -0.77 7.75 -6.86
N SER A 157 0.24 8.59 -6.59
CA SER A 157 0.42 9.86 -7.30
C SER A 157 0.69 9.68 -8.80
N LEU A 158 1.21 8.52 -9.23
CA LEU A 158 1.35 8.16 -10.65
C LEU A 158 0.01 8.04 -11.39
N LEU A 159 -1.11 7.95 -10.65
CA LEU A 159 -2.46 7.85 -11.18
C LEU A 159 -3.24 9.17 -11.06
N THR A 160 -2.66 10.21 -10.46
CA THR A 160 -3.31 11.50 -10.19
C THR A 160 -3.82 12.16 -11.47
N PRO A 161 -5.10 12.56 -11.53
CA PRO A 161 -5.62 13.34 -12.64
C PRO A 161 -5.05 14.76 -12.62
N PRO A 162 -4.83 15.39 -13.79
CA PRO A 162 -4.29 16.75 -13.85
C PRO A 162 -5.27 17.82 -13.33
N ASP A 163 -6.58 17.56 -13.42
CA ASP A 163 -7.61 18.57 -13.19
C ASP A 163 -8.08 18.66 -11.72
N GLU A 164 -7.97 17.57 -10.95
CA GLU A 164 -8.45 17.49 -9.56
C GLU A 164 -7.46 16.75 -8.63
N PRO A 165 -6.19 17.18 -8.54
CA PRO A 165 -5.17 16.46 -7.77
C PRO A 165 -5.48 16.42 -6.27
N GLU A 166 -6.01 17.51 -5.68
CA GLU A 166 -6.33 17.56 -4.25
C GLU A 166 -7.51 16.65 -3.89
N ALA A 167 -8.53 16.59 -4.75
CA ALA A 167 -9.66 15.68 -4.54
C ALA A 167 -9.23 14.22 -4.66
N PHE A 168 -8.29 13.92 -5.57
CA PHE A 168 -7.70 12.60 -5.70
C PHE A 168 -6.91 12.21 -4.45
N GLU A 169 -6.05 13.10 -3.95
CA GLU A 169 -5.30 12.86 -2.70
C GLU A 169 -6.23 12.66 -1.50
N ALA A 170 -7.31 13.44 -1.38
CA ALA A 170 -8.33 13.22 -0.34
C ALA A 170 -9.02 11.84 -0.47
N GLY A 171 -9.26 11.37 -1.69
CA GLY A 171 -9.74 10.02 -1.96
C GLY A 171 -8.72 8.94 -1.57
N CYS A 172 -7.44 9.18 -1.83
CA CYS A 172 -6.33 8.31 -1.43
C CYS A 172 -6.19 8.25 0.09
N ARG A 173 -6.35 9.38 0.77
CA ARG A 173 -6.40 9.46 2.24
C ARG A 173 -7.54 8.63 2.82
N ALA A 174 -8.75 8.73 2.27
CA ALA A 174 -9.86 7.88 2.68
C ALA A 174 -9.57 6.40 2.42
N PHE A 175 -8.96 6.07 1.29
CA PHE A 175 -8.58 4.69 0.97
C PHE A 175 -7.60 4.12 2.01
N ILE A 176 -6.54 4.86 2.35
CA ILE A 176 -5.51 4.37 3.27
C ILE A 176 -5.97 4.38 4.73
N LEU A 177 -6.83 5.32 5.16
CA LEU A 177 -7.46 5.27 6.49
C LEU A 177 -8.22 3.95 6.71
N GLY A 178 -9.09 3.60 5.75
CA GLY A 178 -9.84 2.34 5.80
C GLY A 178 -8.95 1.13 5.59
N GLY A 179 -7.96 1.22 4.69
CA GLY A 179 -7.02 0.16 4.37
C GLY A 179 -6.12 -0.21 5.54
N GLN A 180 -5.43 0.77 6.12
CA GLN A 180 -4.52 0.56 7.24
C GLN A 180 -5.24 -0.03 8.46
N ARG A 181 -6.44 0.46 8.78
CA ARG A 181 -7.25 -0.10 9.86
C ARG A 181 -7.66 -1.55 9.59
N LEU A 182 -7.98 -1.88 8.34
CA LEU A 182 -8.29 -3.24 7.94
C LEU A 182 -7.05 -4.14 8.02
N ASP A 183 -5.89 -3.67 7.59
CA ASP A 183 -4.62 -4.40 7.71
C ASP A 183 -4.35 -4.74 9.18
N PHE A 184 -4.42 -3.76 10.09
CA PHE A 184 -4.31 -3.97 11.54
C PHE A 184 -5.34 -4.95 12.13
N LEU A 185 -6.53 -5.02 11.54
CA LEU A 185 -7.56 -5.97 11.98
C LEU A 185 -7.26 -7.40 11.48
N GLU A 186 -6.76 -7.53 10.25
CA GLU A 186 -6.38 -8.81 9.65
C GLU A 186 -5.14 -9.40 10.34
N ASP A 187 -4.20 -8.54 10.74
CA ASP A 187 -2.92 -8.93 11.37
C ASP A 187 -2.96 -8.91 12.90
N LEU A 188 -4.15 -8.79 13.49
CA LEU A 188 -4.38 -8.68 14.94
C LEU A 188 -3.57 -9.70 15.78
N ALA A 189 -3.56 -10.98 15.39
CA ALA A 189 -2.83 -12.02 16.10
C ALA A 189 -1.30 -11.79 16.10
N GLU A 190 -0.76 -11.30 14.98
CA GLU A 190 0.67 -11.06 14.82
C GLU A 190 1.10 -9.77 15.54
N ASP A 191 0.39 -8.69 15.30
CA ASP A 191 0.60 -7.37 15.89
C ASP A 191 0.51 -7.39 17.42
N LEU A 192 -0.45 -8.16 17.95
CA LEU A 192 -0.59 -8.33 19.40
C LEU A 192 0.65 -9.01 20.00
N ARG A 193 1.15 -10.08 19.37
CA ARG A 193 2.33 -10.85 19.81
C ARG A 193 3.63 -10.07 19.63
N SER A 194 3.73 -9.24 18.59
CA SER A 194 4.94 -8.48 18.26
C SER A 194 5.11 -7.20 19.08
N GLY A 195 4.11 -6.80 19.88
CA GLY A 195 4.17 -5.55 20.62
C GLY A 195 3.57 -4.35 19.86
N ARG A 196 3.13 -4.51 18.61
CA ARG A 196 2.75 -3.43 17.69
C ARG A 196 1.25 -3.42 17.37
N LEU A 197 0.41 -3.22 18.38
CA LEU A 197 -1.04 -3.34 18.20
C LEU A 197 -1.61 -2.11 17.47
N GLY A 198 -2.12 -2.32 16.26
CA GLY A 198 -2.72 -1.30 15.39
C GLY A 198 -4.04 -0.66 15.85
N MET A 199 -4.62 -1.14 16.95
CA MET A 199 -5.85 -0.60 17.54
C MET A 199 -5.53 0.31 18.72
N SER A 200 -6.21 1.45 18.79
CA SER A 200 -6.05 2.38 19.89
C SER A 200 -6.55 1.79 21.21
N ALA A 201 -5.93 2.21 22.31
CA ALA A 201 -6.37 1.83 23.65
C ALA A 201 -7.84 2.25 23.91
N GLU A 202 -8.25 3.42 23.41
CA GLU A 202 -9.64 3.88 23.42
C GLU A 202 -10.59 2.90 22.71
N ALA A 203 -10.27 2.47 21.49
CA ALA A 203 -11.13 1.57 20.73
C ALA A 203 -11.27 0.18 21.40
N LEU A 204 -10.23 -0.29 22.09
CA LEU A 204 -10.30 -1.49 22.91
C LEU A 204 -11.21 -1.27 24.13
N ALA A 205 -11.03 -0.15 24.84
CA ALA A 205 -11.82 0.18 26.03
C ALA A 205 -13.32 0.33 25.71
N ASP A 206 -13.66 0.95 24.58
CA ASP A 206 -15.05 1.05 24.08
C ASP A 206 -15.70 -0.32 23.85
N CYS A 207 -14.89 -1.35 23.60
CA CYS A 207 -15.32 -2.73 23.43
C CYS A 207 -15.19 -3.57 24.72
N GLY A 208 -14.83 -2.96 25.86
CA GLY A 208 -14.61 -3.65 27.13
C GLY A 208 -13.35 -4.52 27.15
N LEU A 209 -12.35 -4.19 26.33
CA LEU A 209 -11.11 -4.95 26.17
C LEU A 209 -9.89 -4.11 26.56
N THR A 210 -8.80 -4.81 26.86
CA THR A 210 -7.46 -4.22 27.01
C THR A 210 -6.46 -5.05 26.23
N ARG A 211 -5.28 -4.50 25.96
CA ARG A 211 -4.18 -5.24 25.32
C ARG A 211 -3.85 -6.53 26.07
N ASP A 212 -3.69 -6.45 27.39
CA ASP A 212 -3.38 -7.62 28.24
C ASP A 212 -4.53 -8.63 28.24
N GLY A 213 -5.78 -8.14 28.20
CA GLY A 213 -6.96 -9.00 28.09
C GLY A 213 -6.99 -9.80 26.78
N LEU A 214 -6.51 -9.22 25.68
CA LEU A 214 -6.39 -9.91 24.40
C LEU A 214 -5.28 -10.98 24.38
N LEU A 215 -4.17 -10.76 25.09
CA LEU A 215 -3.05 -11.72 25.19
C LEU A 215 -3.40 -12.99 25.99
N GLY A 216 -4.41 -12.91 26.84
CA GLY A 216 -4.89 -14.04 27.64
C GLY A 216 -5.88 -14.93 26.88
N ARG A 217 -7.10 -15.04 27.42
CA ARG A 217 -8.23 -15.75 26.81
C ARG A 217 -9.45 -14.83 26.83
N PRO A 218 -9.54 -13.84 25.93
CA PRO A 218 -10.64 -12.89 25.93
C PRO A 218 -11.96 -13.60 25.63
N ASP A 219 -13.07 -13.04 26.12
CA ASP A 219 -14.41 -13.51 25.75
C ASP A 219 -14.60 -13.36 24.23
N PRO A 220 -14.87 -14.45 23.48
CA PRO A 220 -15.12 -14.38 22.05
C PRO A 220 -16.26 -13.42 21.65
N ALA A 221 -17.21 -13.15 22.56
CA ALA A 221 -18.26 -12.15 22.33
C ALA A 221 -17.71 -10.72 22.28
N LEU A 222 -16.80 -10.36 23.19
CA LEU A 222 -16.14 -9.05 23.20
C LEU A 222 -15.24 -8.88 21.98
N VAL A 223 -14.50 -9.91 21.59
CA VAL A 223 -13.67 -9.88 20.37
C VAL A 223 -14.56 -9.70 19.13
N ARG A 224 -15.73 -10.34 19.08
CA ARG A 224 -16.69 -10.13 17.99
C ARG A 224 -17.22 -8.69 17.96
N THR A 225 -17.43 -8.08 19.12
CA THR A 225 -17.78 -6.66 19.23
C THR A 225 -16.67 -5.77 18.68
N LEU A 226 -15.41 -6.04 19.04
CA LEU A 226 -14.25 -5.33 18.51
C LEU A 226 -14.16 -5.41 16.99
N VAL A 227 -14.27 -6.62 16.41
CA VAL A 227 -14.24 -6.81 14.95
C VAL A 227 -15.34 -6.02 14.26
N ARG A 228 -16.57 -6.03 14.80
CA ARG A 228 -17.69 -5.25 14.26
C ARG A 228 -17.47 -3.75 14.38
N HIS A 229 -16.91 -3.30 15.50
CA HIS A 229 -16.56 -1.90 15.74
C HIS A 229 -15.53 -1.41 14.72
N GLN A 230 -14.40 -2.12 14.58
CA GLN A 230 -13.38 -1.78 13.58
C GLN A 230 -13.95 -1.81 12.16
N ALA A 231 -14.75 -2.82 11.80
CA ALA A 231 -15.40 -2.88 10.51
C ALA A 231 -16.39 -1.71 10.27
N ALA A 232 -17.05 -1.20 11.31
CA ALA A 232 -17.91 -0.02 11.22
C ALA A 232 -17.12 1.25 10.90
N LEU A 233 -15.88 1.36 11.40
CA LEU A 233 -14.96 2.46 11.10
C LEU A 233 -14.36 2.36 9.68
N VAL A 234 -14.01 1.15 9.21
CA VAL A 234 -13.44 0.95 7.86
C VAL A 234 -14.42 1.30 6.73
N ARG A 235 -15.70 0.92 6.88
CA ARG A 235 -16.70 1.07 5.79
C ARG A 235 -16.89 2.48 5.25
N PRO A 236 -17.10 3.54 6.07
CA PRO A 236 -17.29 4.89 5.55
C PRO A 236 -16.06 5.37 4.76
N ASP A 237 -14.86 5.06 5.21
CA ASP A 237 -13.61 5.41 4.53
C ASP A 237 -13.50 4.72 3.16
N LEU A 238 -13.78 3.42 3.08
CA LEU A 238 -13.81 2.70 1.80
C LEU A 238 -14.93 3.19 0.85
N ARG A 239 -16.07 3.63 1.40
CA ARG A 239 -17.14 4.25 0.60
C ARG A 239 -16.71 5.61 0.06
N ALA A 240 -16.03 6.43 0.85
CA ALA A 240 -15.47 7.70 0.40
C ALA A 240 -14.40 7.47 -0.68
N ALA A 241 -13.54 6.48 -0.50
CA ALA A 241 -12.52 6.07 -1.46
C ALA A 241 -13.09 5.62 -2.82
N ALA A 242 -14.35 5.18 -2.88
CA ALA A 242 -15.00 4.81 -4.15
C ALA A 242 -15.06 5.98 -5.14
N ARG A 243 -14.95 7.24 -4.69
CA ARG A 243 -14.82 8.41 -5.57
C ARG A 243 -13.56 8.41 -6.42
N LEU A 244 -12.50 7.70 -6.02
CA LEU A 244 -11.24 7.61 -6.80
C LEU A 244 -11.48 7.14 -8.23
N GLU A 245 -12.45 6.25 -8.44
CA GLU A 245 -12.83 5.80 -9.79
C GLU A 245 -13.36 6.95 -10.66
N HIS A 246 -14.13 7.86 -10.08
CA HIS A 246 -14.75 8.98 -10.81
C HIS A 246 -13.75 10.10 -11.11
N LEU A 247 -12.84 10.35 -10.16
CA LEU A 247 -11.77 11.34 -10.30
C LEU A 247 -10.71 10.92 -11.32
N ALA A 248 -10.50 9.62 -11.49
CA ALA A 248 -9.43 9.11 -12.31
C ALA A 248 -9.65 9.27 -13.81
N LEU A 249 -8.53 9.43 -14.52
CA LEU A 249 -8.45 9.31 -15.97
C LEU A 249 -9.08 7.98 -16.43
N ALA A 250 -9.83 8.02 -17.54
CA ALA A 250 -10.59 6.87 -18.04
C ALA A 250 -9.78 5.54 -18.09
N PRO A 251 -8.50 5.53 -18.53
CA PRO A 251 -7.69 4.31 -18.54
C PRO A 251 -7.35 3.73 -17.17
N HIS A 252 -7.41 4.52 -16.09
CA HIS A 252 -7.03 4.12 -14.72
C HIS A 252 -8.23 3.63 -13.89
N ARG A 253 -9.46 4.02 -14.28
CA ARG A 253 -10.69 3.70 -13.53
C ARG A 253 -10.87 2.21 -13.20
N PRO A 254 -10.62 1.25 -14.14
CA PRO A 254 -10.79 -0.17 -13.82
C PRO A 254 -9.84 -0.65 -12.70
N PHE A 255 -8.62 -0.12 -12.64
CA PHE A 255 -7.65 -0.45 -11.60
C PHE A 255 -8.12 0.08 -10.24
N LEU A 256 -8.48 1.36 -10.13
CA LEU A 256 -8.92 1.95 -8.87
C LEU A 256 -10.24 1.34 -8.35
N ARG A 257 -11.17 1.04 -9.26
CA ARG A 257 -12.39 0.28 -8.93
C ARG A 257 -12.05 -1.09 -8.35
N ALA A 258 -11.12 -1.82 -8.97
CA ALA A 258 -10.71 -3.14 -8.50
C ALA A 258 -10.05 -3.05 -7.12
N LEU A 259 -9.18 -2.05 -6.93
CA LEU A 259 -8.48 -1.78 -5.67
C LEU A 259 -9.47 -1.56 -4.52
N VAL A 260 -10.44 -0.64 -4.67
CA VAL A 260 -11.45 -0.37 -3.63
C VAL A 260 -12.34 -1.60 -3.37
N ARG A 261 -12.77 -2.31 -4.42
CA ARG A 261 -13.61 -3.51 -4.27
C ARG A 261 -12.87 -4.65 -3.56
N LEU A 262 -11.56 -4.77 -3.74
CA LEU A 262 -10.77 -5.77 -3.05
C LEU A 262 -10.74 -5.49 -1.55
N GLN A 263 -10.60 -4.23 -1.13
CA GLN A 263 -10.68 -3.87 0.29
C GLN A 263 -12.04 -4.23 0.90
N PHE A 264 -13.15 -4.03 0.19
CA PHE A 264 -14.47 -4.52 0.67
C PHE A 264 -14.54 -6.04 0.78
N ALA A 265 -13.90 -6.78 -0.14
CA ALA A 265 -13.88 -8.24 -0.08
C ALA A 265 -13.02 -8.76 1.09
N ARG A 266 -11.90 -8.11 1.37
CA ARG A 266 -11.02 -8.34 2.53
C ARG A 266 -11.75 -8.03 3.84
N LEU A 267 -12.38 -6.87 3.95
CA LEU A 267 -13.23 -6.51 5.09
C LEU A 267 -14.29 -7.58 5.39
N ALA A 268 -15.01 -8.05 4.36
CA ALA A 268 -16.00 -9.10 4.55
C ALA A 268 -15.38 -10.45 4.99
N ALA A 269 -14.14 -10.75 4.59
CA ALA A 269 -13.41 -11.92 5.04
C ALA A 269 -13.02 -11.77 6.52
N ALA A 270 -12.48 -10.63 6.93
CA ALA A 270 -12.15 -10.32 8.32
C ALA A 270 -13.39 -10.42 9.23
N GLU A 271 -14.53 -9.85 8.83
CA GLU A 271 -15.79 -9.95 9.59
C GLU A 271 -16.29 -11.38 9.73
N SER A 272 -16.14 -12.18 8.67
CA SER A 272 -16.51 -13.61 8.68
C SER A 272 -15.56 -14.44 9.54
N HIS A 273 -14.28 -14.06 9.60
CA HIS A 273 -13.26 -14.70 10.43
C HIS A 273 -13.51 -14.41 11.93
N GLY A 274 -13.97 -13.19 12.25
CA GLY A 274 -14.47 -12.83 13.56
C GLY A 274 -13.41 -13.05 14.65
N PRO A 275 -13.76 -13.70 15.78
CA PRO A 275 -12.81 -13.90 16.88
C PRO A 275 -11.54 -14.70 16.53
N LYS A 276 -11.55 -15.48 15.43
CA LYS A 276 -10.37 -16.22 14.97
C LYS A 276 -9.23 -15.31 14.52
N LEU A 277 -9.48 -14.01 14.35
CA LEU A 277 -8.44 -13.01 14.06
C LEU A 277 -7.39 -12.89 15.16
N LEU A 278 -7.65 -13.41 16.38
CA LEU A 278 -6.63 -13.55 17.43
C LEU A 278 -5.72 -14.77 17.26
N GLU A 279 -6.07 -15.69 16.35
CA GLU A 279 -5.31 -16.90 16.07
C GLU A 279 -4.55 -16.77 14.75
N SER A 280 -5.20 -16.22 13.72
CA SER A 280 -4.64 -16.11 12.37
C SER A 280 -5.33 -15.04 11.52
N ALA A 281 -4.62 -14.56 10.50
CA ALA A 281 -5.20 -13.73 9.45
C ALA A 281 -6.29 -14.48 8.66
N PRO A 282 -7.30 -13.77 8.11
CA PRO A 282 -8.32 -14.39 7.29
C PRO A 282 -7.71 -14.89 5.98
N ALA A 283 -8.25 -16.01 5.46
CA ALA A 283 -7.83 -16.48 4.15
C ALA A 283 -8.14 -15.43 3.06
N ALA A 284 -7.17 -15.21 2.16
CA ALA A 284 -7.34 -14.27 1.06
C ALA A 284 -8.61 -14.61 0.24
N PRO A 285 -9.44 -13.60 -0.13
CA PRO A 285 -10.70 -13.84 -0.81
C PRO A 285 -10.52 -14.13 -2.32
N LEU A 286 -9.72 -15.14 -2.67
CA LEU A 286 -9.22 -15.42 -4.03
C LEU A 286 -10.32 -15.48 -5.10
N GLY A 287 -11.43 -16.15 -4.80
CA GLY A 287 -12.56 -16.25 -5.74
C GLY A 287 -13.22 -14.88 -6.02
N ARG A 288 -13.39 -14.05 -4.98
CA ARG A 288 -13.91 -12.68 -5.14
C ARG A 288 -12.89 -11.79 -5.84
N ALA A 289 -11.61 -11.89 -5.49
CA ALA A 289 -10.52 -11.15 -6.11
C ALA A 289 -10.44 -11.46 -7.63
N ALA A 290 -10.49 -12.74 -8.01
CA ALA A 290 -10.52 -13.15 -9.42
C ALA A 290 -11.73 -12.57 -10.16
N SER A 291 -12.93 -12.65 -9.56
CA SER A 291 -14.16 -12.06 -10.14
C SER A 291 -14.06 -10.54 -10.31
N ILE A 292 -13.49 -9.84 -9.33
CA ILE A 292 -13.25 -8.38 -9.38
C ILE A 292 -12.30 -8.05 -10.53
N LEU A 293 -11.16 -8.74 -10.62
CA LEU A 293 -10.17 -8.52 -11.68
C LEU A 293 -10.72 -8.81 -13.07
N LEU A 294 -11.46 -9.92 -13.25
CA LEU A 294 -12.08 -10.28 -14.53
C LEU A 294 -13.10 -9.21 -14.99
N ARG A 295 -13.93 -8.72 -14.07
CA ARG A 295 -14.89 -7.64 -14.37
C ARG A 295 -14.18 -6.32 -14.72
N ALA A 296 -13.09 -5.99 -14.02
CA ALA A 296 -12.29 -4.82 -14.34
C ALA A 296 -11.63 -4.94 -15.71
N LEU A 297 -11.17 -6.14 -16.07
CA LEU A 297 -10.57 -6.43 -17.38
C LEU A 297 -11.59 -6.28 -18.52
N ALA A 298 -12.80 -6.82 -18.35
CA ALA A 298 -13.88 -6.69 -19.32
C ALA A 298 -14.33 -5.23 -19.52
N ALA A 299 -14.17 -4.37 -18.51
CA ALA A 299 -14.47 -2.95 -18.61
C ALA A 299 -13.37 -2.14 -19.34
N ARG A 300 -12.17 -2.70 -19.56
CA ARG A 300 -11.10 -2.04 -20.35
C ARG A 300 -11.31 -2.20 -21.85
N THR A 301 -11.86 -3.33 -22.27
CA THR A 301 -12.16 -3.56 -23.69
C THR A 301 -13.31 -2.65 -24.09
N PRO A 302 -13.14 -1.79 -25.12
CA PRO A 302 -14.26 -1.02 -25.64
C PRO A 302 -15.38 -2.00 -25.99
N ARG A 303 -16.61 -1.72 -25.51
CA ARG A 303 -17.78 -2.43 -26.02
C ARG A 303 -17.87 -2.14 -27.52
N PRO A 304 -18.09 -3.16 -28.37
CA PRO A 304 -18.25 -2.97 -29.81
C PRO A 304 -19.39 -2.00 -30.12
#